data_AF-A0A835DRP4-F1
#
_entry.id   AF-A0A835DRP4-F1
#
_cell.length_a   1.000
_cell.length_b   1.000
_cell.length_c   1.000
_cell.angle_alpha   90.00
_cell.angle_beta   90.00
_cell.angle_gamma   90.00
#
_symmetry.space_group_name_H-M   'P 1'
#
loop_
_entity.id
_entity.type
_entity.pdbx_description
1 polymer ?
#
loop_
_entity_poly.entity_id
_entity_poly.type
_entity_poly.pdbx_seq_one_letter_code
_entity_poly.pdbx_strand_id
1 'polypeptide(L)'
;MLFGILGSQLKQINNTFNVLSQALDSRLICLDLINRRTLICAVNQDAEKSFKKTVEVDRLIDMLRDANANELQKLVVENVLAFNETFWIRLAARTDTCKSDDDKACTIILCLQKDYEELALSIMSIVDRLVHKTNEKIESATDVLKEILKPVVDEVEEISWPPRDPKALMLMEKEIIQREQEGKLDEGFLSEVNAQIRQAKEDGDKPGLEAMLQKVLQLYASRVLSKRSYAERGGEVLKTEQFLESVIRAPEEEWNRLLISGLTVGKGEVLPEEFYAVVKKRIERTLIRTEGGSYQQRVLTEYLKGIQSRAEGIVQLLQGKPQ
;
A
#
# COMPACT_ATOMS: atom_id res chain seq x y z
N MET A 1 -1.67 1.55 4.79
CA MET A 1 -3.06 1.09 5.06
C MET A 1 -3.97 1.31 3.85
N LEU A 2 -3.90 2.47 3.19
CA LEU A 2 -4.72 2.80 2.01
C LEU A 2 -4.51 1.89 0.79
N PHE A 3 -3.28 1.53 0.41
CA PHE A 3 -3.03 0.76 -0.82
C PHE A 3 -3.56 -0.70 -0.80
N GLY A 4 -3.39 -1.43 0.31
CA GLY A 4 -3.89 -2.81 0.42
C GLY A 4 -5.42 -2.90 0.59
N ILE A 5 -6.02 -1.91 1.25
CA ILE A 5 -7.48 -1.79 1.37
C ILE A 5 -8.09 -1.33 0.04
N LEU A 6 -7.43 -0.42 -0.70
CA LEU A 6 -7.84 -0.08 -2.06
C LEU A 6 -7.75 -1.30 -2.98
N GLY A 7 -6.69 -2.11 -2.92
CA GLY A 7 -6.57 -3.29 -3.78
C GLY A 7 -7.69 -4.32 -3.56
N SER A 8 -8.01 -4.64 -2.31
CA SER A 8 -9.11 -5.57 -1.99
C SER A 8 -10.49 -4.98 -2.27
N GLN A 9 -10.71 -3.69 -2.00
CA GLN A 9 -11.98 -3.03 -2.30
C GLN A 9 -12.17 -2.75 -3.80
N LEU A 10 -11.12 -2.45 -4.56
CA LEU A 10 -11.19 -2.33 -6.02
C LEU A 10 -11.45 -3.68 -6.69
N LYS A 11 -10.92 -4.78 -6.13
CA LYS A 11 -11.25 -6.15 -6.57
C LYS A 11 -12.71 -6.50 -6.24
N GLN A 12 -13.23 -6.02 -5.11
CA GLN A 12 -14.63 -6.18 -4.74
C GLN A 12 -15.56 -5.35 -5.64
N ILE A 13 -15.18 -4.09 -5.95
CA ILE A 13 -15.86 -3.22 -6.93
C ILE A 13 -15.86 -3.88 -8.31
N ASN A 14 -14.73 -4.45 -8.76
CA ASN A 14 -14.65 -5.16 -10.05
C ASN A 14 -15.54 -6.42 -10.09
N ASN A 15 -15.65 -7.15 -8.97
CA ASN A 15 -16.57 -8.29 -8.86
C ASN A 15 -18.04 -7.87 -8.84
N THR A 16 -18.39 -6.76 -8.18
CA THR A 16 -19.75 -6.20 -8.25
C THR A 16 -20.06 -5.65 -9.65
N PHE A 17 -19.04 -5.11 -10.32
CA PHE A 17 -19.10 -4.56 -11.67
C PHE A 17 -19.34 -5.63 -12.74
N ASN A 18 -18.66 -6.77 -12.69
CA ASN A 18 -18.92 -7.90 -13.61
C ASN A 18 -20.34 -8.45 -13.48
N VAL A 19 -20.89 -8.46 -12.26
CA VAL A 19 -22.28 -8.87 -11.99
C VAL A 19 -23.28 -7.84 -12.52
N LEU A 20 -22.99 -6.54 -12.39
CA LEU A 20 -23.85 -5.46 -12.90
C LEU A 20 -23.76 -5.29 -14.42
N SER A 21 -22.61 -5.53 -15.04
CA SER A 21 -22.43 -5.57 -16.50
C SER A 21 -23.23 -6.72 -17.11
N GLN A 22 -23.19 -7.92 -16.51
CA GLN A 22 -24.04 -9.04 -16.92
C GLN A 22 -25.55 -8.75 -16.71
N ALA A 23 -25.90 -7.99 -15.67
CA ALA A 23 -27.27 -7.56 -15.42
C ALA A 23 -27.76 -6.47 -16.39
N LEU A 24 -26.87 -5.59 -16.87
CA LEU A 24 -27.16 -4.57 -17.87
C LEU A 24 -27.28 -5.17 -19.29
N ASP A 25 -26.46 -6.17 -19.63
CA ASP A 25 -26.63 -6.96 -20.87
C ASP A 25 -27.93 -7.80 -20.86
N SER A 26 -28.38 -8.22 -19.67
CA SER A 26 -29.63 -8.99 -19.51
C SER A 26 -30.90 -8.12 -19.47
N ARG A 27 -30.78 -6.78 -19.48
CA ARG A 27 -31.92 -5.86 -19.36
C ARG A 27 -32.77 -5.66 -20.62
N LEU A 28 -32.51 -6.41 -21.69
CA LEU A 28 -33.47 -6.53 -22.79
C LEU A 28 -34.67 -7.44 -22.47
N ILE A 29 -34.72 -8.14 -21.32
CA ILE A 29 -35.75 -9.17 -21.06
C ILE A 29 -36.71 -8.85 -19.88
N CYS A 30 -36.40 -7.95 -18.96
CA CYS A 30 -37.31 -7.65 -17.84
C CYS A 30 -38.29 -6.50 -18.14
N LEU A 31 -39.17 -6.71 -19.12
CA LEU A 31 -40.27 -5.79 -19.45
C LEU A 31 -41.58 -6.11 -18.71
N ASP A 32 -41.63 -7.13 -17.85
CA ASP A 32 -42.85 -7.48 -17.14
C ASP A 32 -42.62 -7.62 -15.64
N LEU A 33 -43.54 -7.01 -14.86
CA LEU A 33 -43.72 -7.04 -13.40
C LEU A 33 -43.11 -5.86 -12.63
N ILE A 34 -43.93 -4.83 -12.39
CA ILE A 34 -44.60 -4.62 -11.09
C ILE A 34 -45.50 -3.38 -11.15
N ASN A 35 -46.79 -3.64 -10.87
CA ASN A 35 -47.89 -2.68 -10.88
C ASN A 35 -47.98 -1.93 -9.53
N ARG A 36 -48.52 -0.71 -9.57
CA ARG A 36 -48.58 0.32 -8.51
C ARG A 36 -49.16 -0.15 -7.16
N ARG A 37 -48.66 0.42 -6.04
CA ARG A 37 -49.47 0.92 -4.89
C ARG A 37 -48.66 1.77 -3.91
N THR A 38 -49.18 2.97 -3.62
CA THR A 38 -48.66 3.94 -2.64
C THR A 38 -49.14 3.56 -1.24
N LEU A 39 -48.22 3.37 -0.29
CA LEU A 39 -48.50 3.26 1.15
C LEU A 39 -47.53 4.19 1.90
N ILE A 40 -48.09 5.20 2.56
CA ILE A 40 -47.35 6.11 3.45
C ILE A 40 -47.26 5.43 4.82
N CYS A 41 -46.04 5.13 5.28
CA CYS A 41 -45.77 4.59 6.63
C CYS A 41 -44.82 5.50 7.40
N ALA A 42 -45.00 5.54 8.72
CA ALA A 42 -44.25 6.37 9.67
C ALA A 42 -42.73 6.08 9.64
N VAL A 43 -41.93 7.15 9.68
CA VAL A 43 -40.47 7.12 9.56
C VAL A 43 -39.84 6.56 10.85
N ASN A 44 -39.19 5.40 10.74
CA ASN A 44 -38.29 4.84 11.75
C ASN A 44 -36.88 5.49 11.63
N GLN A 45 -36.09 5.55 12.70
CA GLN A 45 -34.70 6.09 12.70
C GLN A 45 -33.79 5.40 11.67
N ASP A 46 -34.06 4.13 11.33
CA ASP A 46 -33.35 3.42 10.27
C ASP A 46 -33.73 3.90 8.86
N ALA A 47 -34.97 4.36 8.67
CA ALA A 47 -35.41 4.99 7.42
C ALA A 47 -34.77 6.38 7.26
N GLU A 48 -34.56 7.12 8.35
CA GLU A 48 -33.88 8.42 8.34
C GLU A 48 -32.39 8.28 7.98
N LYS A 49 -31.70 7.27 8.52
CA LYS A 49 -30.30 6.96 8.14
C LYS A 49 -30.18 6.52 6.68
N SER A 50 -31.09 5.67 6.21
CA SER A 50 -31.15 5.25 4.81
C SER A 50 -31.42 6.42 3.86
N PHE A 51 -32.33 7.32 4.25
CA PHE A 51 -32.63 8.54 3.52
C PHE A 51 -31.42 9.48 3.44
N LYS A 52 -30.71 9.70 4.55
CA LYS A 52 -29.50 10.53 4.58
C LYS A 52 -28.41 10.00 3.66
N LYS A 53 -28.16 8.68 3.65
CA LYS A 53 -27.23 8.03 2.71
C LYS A 53 -27.66 8.23 1.25
N THR A 54 -28.96 8.12 0.98
CA THR A 54 -29.52 8.35 -0.37
C THR A 54 -29.27 9.79 -0.82
N VAL A 55 -29.48 10.78 0.07
CA VAL A 55 -29.23 12.20 -0.22
C VAL A 55 -27.74 12.48 -0.50
N GLU A 56 -26.84 11.81 0.21
CA GLU A 56 -25.39 11.95 -0.02
C GLU A 56 -24.97 11.39 -1.38
N VAL A 57 -25.47 10.21 -1.76
CA VAL A 57 -25.27 9.63 -3.10
C VAL A 57 -25.86 10.52 -4.18
N ASP A 58 -27.05 11.06 -3.95
CA ASP A 58 -27.72 12.00 -4.84
C ASP A 58 -26.87 13.25 -5.11
N ARG A 59 -26.34 13.86 -4.05
CA ARG A 59 -25.44 15.03 -4.17
C ARG A 59 -24.18 14.69 -4.95
N LEU A 60 -23.62 13.49 -4.75
CA LEU A 60 -22.46 13.04 -5.50
C LEU A 60 -22.79 12.88 -7.00
N ILE A 61 -23.94 12.30 -7.34
CA ILE A 61 -24.40 12.19 -8.73
C ILE A 61 -24.55 13.58 -9.37
N ASP A 62 -25.13 14.54 -8.65
CA ASP A 62 -25.30 15.91 -9.14
C ASP A 62 -23.94 16.61 -9.37
N MET A 63 -22.99 16.48 -8.43
CA MET A 63 -21.63 17.02 -8.59
C MET A 63 -20.89 16.39 -9.78
N LEU A 64 -21.06 15.09 -10.01
CA LEU A 64 -20.41 14.39 -11.12
C LEU A 64 -21.02 14.80 -12.47
N ARG A 65 -22.34 14.98 -12.54
CA ARG A 65 -23.04 15.41 -13.75
C ARG A 65 -22.65 16.83 -14.16
N ASP A 66 -22.52 17.72 -13.18
CA ASP A 66 -22.27 19.14 -13.45
C ASP A 66 -20.76 19.45 -13.67
N ALA A 67 -19.88 18.45 -13.48
CA ALA A 67 -18.43 18.60 -13.63
C ALA A 67 -17.97 18.56 -15.09
N ASN A 68 -16.95 19.35 -15.42
CA ASN A 68 -16.27 19.22 -16.71
C ASN A 68 -15.34 17.99 -16.76
N ALA A 69 -14.81 17.64 -17.93
CA ALA A 69 -14.02 16.41 -18.10
C ALA A 69 -12.80 16.26 -17.14
N ASN A 70 -12.12 17.36 -16.80
CA ASN A 70 -10.97 17.32 -15.88
C ASN A 70 -11.42 17.21 -14.42
N GLU A 71 -12.48 17.94 -14.06
CA GLU A 71 -13.10 17.88 -12.73
C GLU A 71 -13.72 16.51 -12.47
N LEU A 72 -14.39 15.93 -13.47
CA LEU A 72 -14.99 14.59 -13.41
C LEU A 72 -13.92 13.55 -13.10
N GLN A 73 -12.77 13.58 -13.79
CA GLN A 73 -11.66 12.67 -13.49
C GLN A 73 -11.17 12.80 -12.05
N LYS A 74 -11.01 14.04 -11.56
CA LYS A 74 -10.58 14.29 -10.19
C LYS A 74 -11.61 13.80 -9.17
N LEU A 75 -12.89 14.12 -9.36
CA LEU A 75 -13.99 13.70 -8.49
C LEU A 75 -14.14 12.19 -8.45
N VAL A 76 -13.99 11.50 -9.59
CA VAL A 76 -14.01 10.04 -9.66
C VAL A 76 -12.85 9.44 -8.88
N VAL A 77 -11.64 9.97 -9.01
CA VAL A 77 -10.48 9.48 -8.25
C VAL A 77 -10.67 9.69 -6.74
N GLU A 78 -11.12 10.87 -6.32
CA GLU A 78 -11.30 11.22 -4.90
C GLU A 78 -12.44 10.43 -4.23
N ASN A 79 -13.45 10.03 -5.01
CA ASN A 79 -14.63 9.33 -4.52
C ASN A 79 -14.70 7.87 -4.98
N VAL A 80 -13.60 7.26 -5.43
CA VAL A 80 -13.59 5.91 -6.02
C VAL A 80 -14.24 4.85 -5.13
N LEU A 81 -14.09 4.97 -3.79
CA LEU A 81 -14.69 4.06 -2.81
C LEU A 81 -16.20 4.25 -2.63
N ALA A 82 -16.76 5.38 -3.06
CA ALA A 82 -18.19 5.67 -3.01
C ALA A 82 -18.98 4.98 -4.13
N PHE A 83 -18.31 4.50 -5.19
CA PHE A 83 -18.93 3.82 -6.34
C PHE A 83 -19.25 2.35 -6.08
N ASN A 84 -20.02 2.09 -5.03
CA ASN A 84 -20.51 0.76 -4.66
C ASN A 84 -21.89 0.46 -5.30
N GLU A 85 -22.45 -0.72 -5.02
CA GLU A 85 -23.75 -1.17 -5.54
C GLU A 85 -24.87 -0.12 -5.34
N THR A 86 -24.92 0.50 -4.17
CA THR A 86 -25.93 1.53 -3.84
C THR A 86 -25.83 2.75 -4.75
N PHE A 87 -24.61 3.18 -5.11
CA PHE A 87 -24.40 4.29 -6.05
C PHE A 87 -24.97 3.96 -7.44
N TRP A 88 -24.64 2.78 -7.97
CA TRP A 88 -25.08 2.36 -9.31
C TRP A 88 -26.59 2.13 -9.39
N ILE A 89 -27.19 1.53 -8.36
CA ILE A 89 -28.65 1.39 -8.26
C ILE A 89 -29.32 2.77 -8.22
N ARG A 90 -28.76 3.73 -7.48
CA ARG A 90 -29.32 5.08 -7.39
C ARG A 90 -29.19 5.85 -8.70
N LEU A 91 -28.05 5.73 -9.39
CA LEU A 91 -27.84 6.33 -10.71
C LEU A 91 -28.86 5.76 -11.73
N ALA A 92 -29.02 4.44 -11.78
CA ALA A 92 -30.02 3.79 -12.64
C ALA A 92 -31.45 4.23 -12.31
N ALA A 93 -31.80 4.33 -11.02
CA ALA A 93 -33.11 4.82 -10.61
C ALA A 93 -33.38 6.25 -11.10
N ARG A 94 -32.37 7.13 -11.12
CA ARG A 94 -32.51 8.49 -11.66
C ARG A 94 -32.72 8.51 -13.17
N THR A 95 -32.02 7.64 -13.89
CA THR A 95 -32.25 7.39 -15.33
C THR A 95 -33.70 6.98 -15.57
N ASP A 96 -34.27 6.10 -14.73
CA ASP A 96 -35.65 5.60 -14.87
C ASP A 96 -36.75 6.61 -14.46
N THR A 97 -36.46 7.55 -13.56
CA THR A 97 -37.44 8.59 -13.15
C THR A 97 -37.67 9.67 -14.20
N CYS A 98 -36.90 9.66 -15.29
CA CYS A 98 -37.07 10.54 -16.44
C CYS A 98 -38.09 9.91 -17.41
N LYS A 99 -39.40 9.96 -17.09
CA LYS A 99 -40.50 9.53 -17.99
C LYS A 99 -41.61 10.58 -18.03
N SER A 100 -41.92 11.13 -19.20
CA SER A 100 -43.10 11.98 -19.44
C SER A 100 -43.76 11.58 -20.76
N ASP A 101 -45.08 11.55 -20.75
CA ASP A 101 -45.92 11.22 -21.91
C ASP A 101 -46.22 12.45 -22.81
N ASP A 102 -45.68 13.63 -22.49
CA ASP A 102 -45.82 14.86 -23.30
C ASP A 102 -44.64 15.05 -24.28
N ASP A 103 -44.91 15.29 -25.57
CA ASP A 103 -43.90 15.30 -26.65
C ASP A 103 -42.74 16.29 -26.43
N LYS A 104 -43.00 17.48 -25.84
CA LYS A 104 -41.96 18.49 -25.56
C LYS A 104 -41.15 18.13 -24.31
N ALA A 105 -41.82 17.67 -23.25
CA ALA A 105 -41.15 17.16 -22.07
C ALA A 105 -40.34 15.89 -22.38
N CYS A 106 -40.81 15.05 -23.30
CA CYS A 106 -40.16 13.83 -23.76
C CYS A 106 -38.78 14.13 -24.40
N THR A 107 -38.65 15.22 -25.16
CA THR A 107 -37.35 15.63 -25.73
C THR A 107 -36.34 16.01 -24.64
N ILE A 108 -36.73 16.80 -23.64
CA ILE A 108 -35.86 17.16 -22.50
C ILE A 108 -35.51 15.93 -21.67
N ILE A 109 -36.46 15.03 -21.48
CA ILE A 109 -36.31 13.81 -20.69
C ILE A 109 -35.39 12.79 -21.36
N LEU A 110 -35.51 12.62 -22.68
CA LEU A 110 -34.59 11.80 -23.47
C LEU A 110 -33.16 12.36 -23.44
N CYS A 111 -32.99 13.68 -23.46
CA CYS A 111 -31.68 14.32 -23.27
C CYS A 111 -31.10 14.01 -21.88
N LEU A 112 -31.90 14.17 -20.81
CA LEU A 112 -31.46 13.87 -19.44
C LEU A 112 -31.09 12.40 -19.26
N GLN A 113 -31.84 11.48 -19.87
CA GLN A 113 -31.55 10.05 -19.81
C GLN A 113 -30.19 9.74 -20.45
N LYS A 114 -29.95 10.31 -21.63
CA LYS A 114 -28.68 10.16 -22.35
C LYS A 114 -27.50 10.75 -21.57
N ASP A 115 -27.70 11.88 -20.89
CA ASP A 115 -26.67 12.50 -20.05
C ASP A 115 -26.27 11.59 -18.87
N TYR A 116 -27.22 10.90 -18.23
CA TYR A 116 -26.90 9.95 -17.15
C TYR A 116 -26.23 8.67 -17.65
N GLU A 117 -26.60 8.19 -18.84
CA GLU A 117 -25.94 7.04 -19.48
C GLU A 117 -24.49 7.38 -19.87
N GLU A 118 -24.26 8.55 -20.50
CA GLU A 118 -22.94 9.04 -20.85
C GLU A 118 -22.08 9.31 -19.60
N LEU A 119 -22.67 9.84 -18.53
CA LEU A 119 -22.02 10.02 -17.24
C LEU A 119 -21.60 8.67 -16.65
N ALA A 120 -22.50 7.66 -16.66
CA ALA A 120 -22.20 6.32 -16.16
C ALA A 120 -21.02 5.71 -16.93
N LEU A 121 -21.06 5.75 -18.27
CA LEU A 121 -19.98 5.25 -19.13
C LEU A 121 -18.65 5.97 -18.87
N SER A 122 -18.69 7.28 -18.66
CA SER A 122 -17.50 8.09 -18.37
C SER A 122 -16.89 7.72 -17.02
N ILE A 123 -17.71 7.62 -15.97
CA ILE A 123 -17.26 7.18 -14.63
C ILE A 123 -16.68 5.76 -14.74
N MET A 124 -17.37 4.84 -15.40
CA MET A 124 -16.91 3.46 -15.59
C MET A 124 -15.56 3.41 -16.28
N SER A 125 -15.38 4.12 -17.39
CA SER A 125 -14.11 4.15 -18.13
C SER A 125 -12.96 4.69 -17.27
N ILE A 126 -13.20 5.71 -16.45
CA ILE A 126 -12.18 6.26 -15.54
C ILE A 126 -11.84 5.26 -14.44
N VAL A 127 -12.84 4.65 -13.80
CA VAL A 127 -12.65 3.63 -12.75
C VAL A 127 -11.92 2.41 -13.30
N ASP A 128 -12.32 1.91 -14.46
CA ASP A 128 -11.71 0.77 -15.13
C ASP A 128 -10.22 1.03 -15.42
N ARG A 129 -9.90 2.20 -15.98
CA ARG A 129 -8.52 2.63 -16.20
C ARG A 129 -7.71 2.72 -14.90
N LEU A 130 -8.32 3.14 -13.79
CA LEU A 130 -7.67 3.18 -12.48
C LEU A 130 -7.39 1.77 -11.95
N VAL A 131 -8.35 0.85 -12.08
CA VAL A 131 -8.19 -0.55 -11.68
C VAL A 131 -7.10 -1.21 -12.49
N HIS A 132 -7.13 -1.10 -13.83
CA HIS A 132 -6.11 -1.65 -14.71
C HIS A 132 -4.71 -1.14 -14.36
N LYS A 133 -4.53 0.17 -14.24
CA LYS A 133 -3.24 0.77 -13.87
C LYS A 133 -2.76 0.34 -12.49
N THR A 134 -3.67 0.09 -11.56
CA THR A 134 -3.33 -0.41 -10.22
C THR A 134 -2.88 -1.87 -10.28
N ASN A 135 -3.60 -2.72 -11.02
CA ASN A 135 -3.23 -4.11 -11.23
C ASN A 135 -1.87 -4.24 -11.91
N GLU A 136 -1.62 -3.48 -12.98
CA GLU A 136 -0.33 -3.44 -13.66
C GLU A 136 0.82 -3.08 -12.71
N LYS A 137 0.59 -2.11 -11.79
CA LYS A 137 1.59 -1.75 -10.78
C LYS A 137 1.83 -2.87 -9.76
N ILE A 138 0.77 -3.56 -9.32
CA ILE A 138 0.88 -4.70 -8.39
C ILE A 138 1.62 -5.86 -9.05
N GLU A 139 1.26 -6.21 -10.28
CA GLU A 139 1.93 -7.26 -11.07
C GLU A 139 3.39 -6.90 -11.28
N SER A 140 3.67 -5.65 -11.69
CA SER A 140 5.05 -5.15 -11.83
C SER A 140 5.83 -5.23 -10.52
N ALA A 141 5.24 -4.87 -9.37
CA ALA A 141 5.92 -4.95 -8.08
C ALA A 141 6.17 -6.41 -7.66
N THR A 142 5.20 -7.29 -7.93
CA THR A 142 5.29 -8.73 -7.64
C THR A 142 6.36 -9.40 -8.48
N ASP A 143 6.45 -9.07 -9.77
CA ASP A 143 7.49 -9.62 -10.64
C ASP A 143 8.87 -9.07 -10.26
N VAL A 144 8.94 -7.82 -9.79
CA VAL A 144 10.18 -7.29 -9.21
C VAL A 144 10.60 -8.08 -7.97
N LEU A 145 9.65 -8.39 -7.09
CA LEU A 145 9.91 -9.17 -5.90
C LEU A 145 10.34 -10.60 -6.21
N LYS A 146 9.70 -11.28 -7.16
CA LYS A 146 10.08 -12.64 -7.59
C LYS A 146 11.51 -12.70 -8.08
N GLU A 147 11.93 -11.75 -8.91
CA GLU A 147 13.29 -11.71 -9.41
C GLU A 147 14.32 -11.46 -8.31
N ILE A 148 13.99 -10.63 -7.31
CA ILE A 148 14.85 -10.44 -6.13
C ILE A 148 14.96 -11.73 -5.31
N LEU A 149 13.87 -12.50 -5.17
CA LEU A 149 13.85 -13.73 -4.37
C LEU A 149 14.39 -14.96 -5.12
N LYS A 150 14.47 -14.89 -6.45
CA LYS A 150 14.90 -15.99 -7.32
C LYS A 150 16.17 -16.71 -6.85
N PRO A 151 17.25 -16.03 -6.44
CA PRO A 151 18.48 -16.70 -5.99
C PRO A 151 18.30 -17.59 -4.76
N VAL A 152 17.25 -17.37 -3.96
CA VAL A 152 16.97 -18.14 -2.74
C VAL A 152 16.00 -19.29 -3.02
N VAL A 153 15.19 -19.17 -4.07
CA VAL A 153 14.10 -20.12 -4.39
C VAL A 153 14.53 -21.17 -5.41
N ASP A 154 15.43 -20.83 -6.34
CA ASP A 154 15.74 -21.69 -7.51
C ASP A 154 16.82 -22.77 -7.25
N GLU A 155 17.55 -22.75 -6.13
CA GLU A 155 18.79 -23.56 -5.99
C GLU A 155 18.71 -24.78 -5.04
N VAL A 156 17.61 -25.02 -4.31
CA VAL A 156 17.58 -26.09 -3.28
C VAL A 156 16.24 -26.83 -3.20
N GLU A 157 16.26 -28.17 -3.16
CA GLU A 157 15.07 -29.02 -2.88
C GLU A 157 14.42 -28.70 -1.52
N GLU A 158 15.21 -28.19 -0.57
CA GLU A 158 14.77 -27.77 0.76
C GLU A 158 15.20 -26.32 1.02
N ILE A 159 14.24 -25.41 0.99
CA ILE A 159 14.54 -23.99 1.17
C ILE A 159 14.77 -23.70 2.65
N SER A 160 15.98 -23.24 2.99
CA SER A 160 16.32 -22.86 4.36
C SER A 160 15.79 -21.48 4.72
N TRP A 161 15.07 -21.39 5.85
CA TRP A 161 14.48 -20.15 6.34
C TRP A 161 14.98 -19.81 7.74
N PRO A 162 15.51 -18.60 8.00
CA PRO A 162 15.74 -17.50 7.05
C PRO A 162 16.84 -17.80 6.01
N PRO A 163 16.90 -17.07 4.87
CA PRO A 163 17.95 -17.23 3.88
C PRO A 163 19.31 -16.88 4.49
N ARG A 164 20.22 -17.86 4.54
CA ARG A 164 21.56 -17.71 5.15
C ARG A 164 22.70 -17.96 4.18
N ASP A 165 22.41 -18.45 2.98
CA ASP A 165 23.46 -18.68 1.99
C ASP A 165 24.09 -17.35 1.56
N PRO A 166 25.39 -17.12 1.83
CA PRO A 166 26.03 -15.85 1.50
C PRO A 166 26.00 -15.55 -0.01
N LYS A 167 26.06 -16.56 -0.88
CA LYS A 167 26.05 -16.35 -2.33
C LYS A 167 24.67 -15.88 -2.80
N ALA A 168 23.60 -16.54 -2.37
CA ALA A 168 22.23 -16.11 -2.66
C ALA A 168 21.98 -14.69 -2.14
N LEU A 169 22.41 -14.35 -0.92
CA LEU A 169 22.26 -13.01 -0.36
C LEU A 169 23.02 -11.93 -1.15
N MET A 170 24.23 -12.23 -1.63
CA MET A 170 24.96 -11.31 -2.52
C MET A 170 24.24 -11.09 -3.86
N LEU A 171 23.63 -12.14 -4.42
CA LEU A 171 22.84 -12.03 -5.64
C LEU A 171 21.56 -11.21 -5.41
N MET A 172 20.87 -11.42 -4.29
CA MET A 172 19.73 -10.59 -3.88
C MET A 172 20.12 -9.12 -3.74
N GLU A 173 21.26 -8.84 -3.08
CA GLU A 173 21.74 -7.46 -2.90
C GLU A 173 22.06 -6.80 -4.24
N LYS A 174 22.70 -7.54 -5.17
CA LYS A 174 22.95 -7.07 -6.53
C LYS A 174 21.65 -6.73 -7.26
N GLU A 175 20.63 -7.57 -7.12
CA GLU A 175 19.32 -7.33 -7.72
C GLU A 175 18.65 -6.09 -7.11
N ILE A 176 18.68 -5.93 -5.79
CA ILE A 176 18.20 -4.73 -5.10
C ILE A 176 18.88 -3.46 -5.64
N ILE A 177 20.20 -3.48 -5.80
CA ILE A 177 20.95 -2.34 -6.33
C ILE A 177 20.51 -2.01 -7.76
N GLN A 178 20.33 -3.03 -8.61
CA GLN A 178 19.88 -2.83 -9.98
C GLN A 178 18.47 -2.26 -10.03
N ARG A 179 17.51 -2.86 -9.32
CA ARG A 179 16.11 -2.41 -9.30
C ARG A 179 15.94 -1.02 -8.70
N GLU A 180 16.78 -0.66 -7.73
CA GLU A 180 16.83 0.69 -7.18
C GLU A 180 17.26 1.72 -8.24
N GLN A 181 18.30 1.42 -9.04
CA GLN A 181 18.78 2.30 -10.12
C GLN A 181 17.73 2.46 -11.23
N GLU A 182 16.97 1.41 -11.51
CA GLU A 182 15.84 1.42 -12.44
C GLU A 182 14.60 2.15 -11.89
N GLY A 183 14.60 2.57 -10.63
CA GLY A 183 13.45 3.23 -9.99
C GLY A 183 12.27 2.30 -9.69
N LYS A 184 12.49 0.98 -9.70
CA LYS A 184 11.45 -0.05 -9.49
C LYS A 184 11.17 -0.36 -8.02
N LEU A 185 12.01 0.12 -7.10
CA LEU A 185 11.81 -0.03 -5.65
C LEU A 185 11.11 1.21 -5.07
N ASP A 186 9.95 1.54 -5.66
CA ASP A 186 9.14 2.69 -5.28
C ASP A 186 8.19 2.38 -4.09
N GLU A 187 7.37 3.36 -3.71
CA GLU A 187 6.37 3.18 -2.65
C GLU A 187 5.36 2.06 -2.97
N GLY A 188 5.05 1.82 -4.25
CA GLY A 188 4.21 0.72 -4.69
C GLY A 188 4.83 -0.62 -4.31
N PHE A 189 6.09 -0.83 -4.70
CA PHE A 189 6.85 -2.03 -4.32
C PHE A 189 6.92 -2.22 -2.81
N LEU A 190 7.31 -1.19 -2.05
CA LEU A 190 7.40 -1.30 -0.60
C LEU A 190 6.05 -1.59 0.06
N SER A 191 4.96 -1.03 -0.48
CA SER A 191 3.61 -1.29 0.02
C SER A 191 3.18 -2.74 -0.18
N GLU A 192 3.56 -3.33 -1.32
CA GLU A 192 3.26 -4.70 -1.70
C GLU A 192 4.03 -5.69 -0.82
N VAL A 193 5.36 -5.52 -0.65
CA VAL A 193 6.16 -6.36 0.25
C VAL A 193 5.61 -6.31 1.68
N ASN A 194 5.25 -5.12 2.18
CA ASN A 194 4.64 -4.98 3.49
C ASN A 194 3.24 -5.62 3.58
N ALA A 195 2.47 -5.65 2.49
CA ALA A 195 1.18 -6.33 2.45
C ALA A 195 1.35 -7.85 2.56
N GLN A 196 2.28 -8.42 1.79
CA GLN A 196 2.60 -9.85 1.83
C GLN A 196 3.15 -10.28 3.20
N ILE A 197 3.96 -9.45 3.87
CA ILE A 197 4.40 -9.72 5.26
C ILE A 197 3.21 -9.80 6.21
N ARG A 198 2.24 -8.87 6.11
CA ARG A 198 1.05 -8.91 6.98
C ARG A 198 0.22 -10.15 6.72
N GLN A 199 0.00 -10.50 5.46
CA GLN A 199 -0.72 -11.69 5.08
C GLN A 199 -0.02 -12.97 5.60
N ALA A 200 1.30 -13.08 5.43
CA ALA A 200 2.06 -14.21 5.94
C ALA A 200 1.97 -14.37 7.47
N LYS A 201 1.85 -13.25 8.21
CA LYS A 201 1.65 -13.24 9.67
C LYS A 201 0.24 -13.66 10.07
N GLU A 202 -0.77 -13.16 9.37
CA GLU A 202 -2.18 -13.46 9.64
C GLU A 202 -2.50 -14.93 9.33
N ASP A 203 -1.95 -15.46 8.23
CA ASP A 203 -2.16 -16.84 7.82
C ASP A 203 -1.44 -17.85 8.74
N GLY A 204 -0.39 -17.44 9.47
CA GLY A 204 0.36 -18.27 10.44
C GLY A 204 1.14 -19.46 9.84
N ASP A 205 0.83 -19.85 8.61
CA ASP A 205 1.29 -21.08 7.96
C ASP A 205 2.65 -20.92 7.23
N LYS A 206 3.19 -19.70 7.11
CA LYS A 206 4.37 -19.43 6.27
C LYS A 206 5.42 -18.52 6.92
N PRO A 207 5.99 -18.89 8.09
CA PRO A 207 7.04 -18.11 8.75
C PRO A 207 8.29 -17.93 7.86
N GLY A 208 8.56 -18.87 6.95
CA GLY A 208 9.66 -18.76 5.99
C GLY A 208 9.49 -17.63 4.97
N LEU A 209 8.27 -17.40 4.49
CA LEU A 209 7.96 -16.31 3.57
C LEU A 209 8.10 -14.95 4.27
N GLU A 210 7.63 -14.84 5.51
CA GLU A 210 7.85 -13.64 6.31
C GLU A 210 9.34 -13.30 6.42
N ALA A 211 10.17 -14.29 6.75
CA ALA A 211 11.61 -14.10 6.91
C ALA A 211 12.29 -13.64 5.60
N MET A 212 11.89 -14.17 4.45
CA MET A 212 12.37 -13.70 3.15
C MET A 212 12.05 -12.24 2.90
N LEU A 213 10.78 -11.89 3.06
CA LEU A 213 10.30 -10.54 2.76
C LEU A 213 10.92 -9.53 3.72
N GLN A 214 11.14 -9.91 4.98
CA GLN A 214 11.94 -9.12 5.92
C GLN A 214 13.37 -8.93 5.43
N LYS A 215 14.03 -9.99 4.93
CA LYS A 215 15.39 -9.89 4.39
C LYS A 215 15.46 -8.93 3.19
N VAL A 216 14.47 -8.95 2.31
CA VAL A 216 14.34 -7.99 1.20
C VAL A 216 14.30 -6.55 1.71
N LEU A 217 13.45 -6.27 2.71
CA LEU A 217 13.35 -4.92 3.30
C LEU A 217 14.63 -4.49 4.03
N GLN A 218 15.33 -5.42 4.68
CA GLN A 218 16.61 -5.15 5.33
C GLN A 218 17.70 -4.79 4.31
N LEU A 219 17.82 -5.54 3.21
CA LEU A 219 18.77 -5.25 2.12
C LEU A 219 18.48 -3.89 1.49
N TYR A 220 17.20 -3.60 1.22
CA TYR A 220 16.75 -2.29 0.77
C TYR A 220 17.16 -1.18 1.76
N ALA A 221 16.89 -1.35 3.05
CA ALA A 221 17.20 -0.34 4.06
C ALA A 221 18.70 -0.09 4.20
N SER A 222 19.50 -1.17 4.27
CA SER A 222 20.96 -1.10 4.29
C SER A 222 21.48 -0.32 3.09
N ARG A 223 21.00 -0.63 1.89
CA ARG A 223 21.38 0.03 0.65
C ARG A 223 21.06 1.53 0.68
N VAL A 224 19.81 1.88 0.99
CA VAL A 224 19.34 3.28 0.99
C VAL A 224 20.06 4.11 2.05
N LEU A 225 20.24 3.57 3.26
CA LEU A 225 20.92 4.27 4.34
C LEU A 225 22.41 4.44 4.05
N SER A 226 23.05 3.47 3.38
CA SER A 226 24.49 3.51 3.05
C SER A 226 24.86 4.55 1.99
N LYS A 227 23.90 5.07 1.22
CA LYS A 227 24.14 6.09 0.19
C LYS A 227 24.73 7.39 0.72
N ARG A 228 24.49 7.71 2.00
CA ARG A 228 24.99 8.95 2.62
C ARG A 228 25.83 8.59 3.83
N SER A 229 27.05 9.10 3.83
CA SER A 229 27.90 9.09 5.02
C SER A 229 27.70 10.37 5.83
N TYR A 230 27.67 10.25 7.15
CA TYR A 230 27.84 11.36 8.09
C TYR A 230 29.07 11.15 8.99
N ALA A 231 29.88 10.12 8.71
CA ALA A 231 31.07 9.81 9.48
C ALA A 231 32.11 10.93 9.41
N GLU A 232 32.09 11.78 8.38
CA GLU A 232 32.99 12.92 8.26
C GLU A 232 32.22 14.24 8.41
N ARG A 233 32.66 15.09 9.35
CA ARG A 233 32.13 16.44 9.53
C ARG A 233 33.26 17.43 9.72
N GLY A 234 33.44 18.32 8.74
CA GLY A 234 34.45 19.39 8.83
C GLY A 234 35.91 18.89 8.82
N GLY A 235 36.17 17.72 8.22
CA GLY A 235 37.50 17.09 8.19
C GLY A 235 37.79 16.16 9.39
N GLU A 236 36.89 16.09 10.37
CA GLU A 236 36.98 15.15 11.49
C GLU A 236 36.12 13.91 11.26
N VAL A 237 36.68 12.74 11.60
CA VAL A 237 35.97 11.46 11.56
C VAL A 237 35.24 11.24 12.89
N LEU A 238 33.91 11.29 12.85
CA LEU A 238 33.01 10.94 13.93
C LEU A 238 32.97 9.41 14.10
N LYS A 239 33.86 8.88 14.95
CA LYS A 239 34.02 7.44 15.20
C LYS A 239 32.70 6.69 15.44
N THR A 240 31.80 7.25 16.24
CA THR A 240 30.49 6.64 16.57
C THR A 240 29.57 6.52 15.34
N GLU A 241 29.60 7.50 14.43
CA GLU A 241 28.83 7.44 13.19
C GLU A 241 29.50 6.52 12.17
N GLN A 242 30.83 6.52 12.08
CA GLN A 242 31.57 5.53 11.29
C GLN A 242 31.24 4.09 11.73
N PHE A 243 31.14 3.86 13.04
CA PHE A 243 30.73 2.59 13.60
C PHE A 243 29.28 2.23 13.20
N LEU A 244 28.33 3.15 13.34
CA LEU A 244 26.96 2.94 12.86
C LEU A 244 26.92 2.60 11.35
N GLU A 245 27.69 3.30 10.53
CA GLU A 245 27.77 3.01 9.09
C GLU A 245 28.33 1.62 8.80
N SER A 246 29.30 1.15 9.60
CA SER A 246 29.82 -0.21 9.47
C SER A 246 28.73 -1.26 9.78
N VAL A 247 27.90 -1.03 10.80
CA VAL A 247 26.78 -1.91 11.15
C VAL A 247 25.68 -1.88 10.08
N ILE A 248 25.34 -0.69 9.54
CA ILE A 248 24.35 -0.55 8.47
C ILE A 248 24.79 -1.31 7.20
N ARG A 249 26.08 -1.28 6.85
CA ARG A 249 26.60 -1.96 5.65
C ARG A 249 26.78 -3.46 5.84
N ALA A 250 26.86 -3.93 7.08
CA ALA A 250 27.11 -5.33 7.36
C ALA A 250 25.83 -6.17 7.23
N PRO A 251 25.96 -7.44 6.81
CA PRO A 251 24.90 -8.43 6.93
C PRO A 251 24.41 -8.54 8.38
N GLU A 252 23.12 -8.78 8.56
CA GLU A 252 22.49 -8.92 9.90
C GLU A 252 23.20 -9.99 10.75
N GLU A 253 23.66 -11.05 10.12
CA GLU A 253 24.38 -12.16 10.73
C GLU A 253 25.66 -11.70 11.45
N GLU A 254 26.26 -10.60 10.97
CA GLU A 254 27.47 -10.02 11.54
C GLU A 254 27.20 -8.97 12.62
N TRP A 255 25.97 -8.50 12.78
CA TRP A 255 25.64 -7.42 13.72
C TRP A 255 26.07 -7.75 15.14
N ASN A 256 25.83 -8.95 15.63
CA ASN A 256 26.22 -9.33 16.99
C ASN A 256 27.74 -9.21 17.17
N ARG A 257 28.52 -9.70 16.21
CA ARG A 257 29.98 -9.61 16.24
C ARG A 257 30.44 -8.15 16.23
N LEU A 258 29.87 -7.33 15.35
CA LEU A 258 30.23 -5.91 15.22
C LEU A 258 29.84 -5.10 16.45
N LEU A 259 28.64 -5.32 17.00
CA LEU A 259 28.15 -4.66 18.19
C LEU A 259 28.96 -5.03 19.44
N ILE A 260 29.31 -6.32 19.61
CA ILE A 260 30.17 -6.75 20.72
C ILE A 260 31.56 -6.12 20.58
N SER A 261 32.20 -6.22 19.41
CA SER A 261 33.58 -5.72 19.22
C SER A 261 33.70 -4.20 19.15
N GLY A 262 32.64 -3.50 18.74
CA GLY A 262 32.64 -2.03 18.62
C GLY A 262 32.22 -1.29 19.89
N LEU A 263 31.37 -1.89 20.72
CA LEU A 263 30.92 -1.28 21.98
C LEU A 263 31.91 -1.54 23.12
N THR A 264 32.02 -0.58 24.05
CA THR A 264 32.93 -0.69 25.22
C THR A 264 32.64 -1.91 26.09
N VAL A 265 31.40 -2.39 26.13
CA VAL A 265 31.00 -3.60 26.87
C VAL A 265 31.72 -4.86 26.37
N GLY A 266 32.12 -4.92 25.10
CA GLY A 266 32.94 -5.99 24.53
C GLY A 266 34.38 -5.57 24.18
N LYS A 267 34.90 -4.54 24.87
CA LYS A 267 36.25 -3.96 24.68
C LYS A 267 36.43 -3.10 23.41
N GLY A 268 35.34 -2.64 22.81
CA GLY A 268 35.38 -1.64 21.73
C GLY A 268 35.61 -0.21 22.22
N GLU A 269 35.61 0.74 21.28
CA GLU A 269 35.87 2.17 21.56
C GLU A 269 34.59 2.99 21.77
N VAL A 270 33.42 2.50 21.37
CA VAL A 270 32.17 3.29 21.34
C VAL A 270 31.32 3.01 22.58
N LEU A 271 30.94 4.07 23.31
CA LEU A 271 30.02 3.94 24.44
C LEU A 271 28.59 3.62 23.94
N PRO A 272 27.84 2.71 24.60
CA PRO A 272 26.47 2.39 24.23
C PRO A 272 25.55 3.62 24.14
N GLU A 273 25.64 4.54 25.09
CA GLU A 273 24.81 5.75 25.14
C GLU A 273 25.09 6.68 23.95
N GLU A 274 26.36 6.79 23.53
CA GLU A 274 26.75 7.57 22.35
C GLU A 274 26.25 6.90 21.07
N PHE A 275 26.34 5.57 21.00
CA PHE A 275 25.81 4.80 19.87
C PHE A 275 24.30 5.02 19.72
N TYR A 276 23.52 4.90 20.81
CA TYR A 276 22.08 5.14 20.79
C TYR A 276 21.74 6.57 20.39
N ALA A 277 22.50 7.56 20.86
CA ALA A 277 22.31 8.95 20.47
C ALA A 277 22.53 9.17 18.96
N VAL A 278 23.50 8.50 18.36
CA VAL A 278 23.76 8.57 16.92
C VAL A 278 22.68 7.84 16.11
N VAL A 279 22.22 6.66 16.55
CA VAL A 279 21.09 5.97 15.92
C VAL A 279 19.82 6.83 15.97
N LYS A 280 19.52 7.44 17.11
CA LYS A 280 18.37 8.35 17.26
C LYS A 280 18.46 9.55 16.30
N LYS A 281 19.63 10.20 16.20
CA LYS A 281 19.87 11.28 15.23
C LYS A 281 19.68 10.80 13.79
N ARG A 282 20.09 9.57 13.46
CA ARG A 282 19.88 8.97 12.14
C ARG A 282 18.39 8.79 11.84
N ILE A 283 17.61 8.32 12.82
CA ILE A 283 16.14 8.19 12.72
C ILE A 283 15.50 9.56 12.48
N GLU A 284 15.83 10.57 13.29
CA GLU A 284 15.29 11.94 13.14
C GLU A 284 15.56 12.51 11.75
N ARG A 285 16.78 12.33 11.23
CA ARG A 285 17.14 12.75 9.86
C ARG A 285 16.33 12.00 8.79
N THR A 286 16.10 10.70 8.98
CA THR A 286 15.27 9.89 8.07
C THR A 286 13.84 10.42 8.05
N LEU A 287 13.26 10.72 9.22
CA LEU A 287 11.89 11.25 9.33
C LEU A 287 11.72 12.58 8.60
N ILE A 288 12.69 13.50 8.70
CA ILE A 288 12.62 14.82 8.04
C ILE A 288 12.75 14.70 6.50
N ARG A 289 13.43 13.68 6.00
CA ARG A 289 13.81 13.55 4.58
C ARG A 289 12.91 12.63 3.77
N THR A 290 11.99 11.94 4.44
CA THR A 290 11.04 11.03 3.82
C THR A 290 9.65 11.58 3.98
N GLU A 291 8.75 11.23 3.07
CA GLU A 291 7.35 11.61 3.18
C GLU A 291 6.73 10.97 4.43
N GLY A 292 6.01 11.77 5.22
CA GLY A 292 5.39 11.32 6.46
C GLY A 292 4.41 10.17 6.21
N GLY A 293 4.60 9.04 6.89
CA GLY A 293 3.73 7.87 6.77
C GLY A 293 3.99 7.00 5.53
N SER A 294 5.01 7.32 4.73
CA SER A 294 5.48 6.48 3.62
C SER A 294 6.01 5.13 4.11
N TYR A 295 5.95 4.11 3.26
CA TYR A 295 6.55 2.82 3.57
C TYR A 295 8.07 2.92 3.64
N GLN A 296 8.70 3.73 2.80
CA GLN A 296 10.14 4.00 2.89
C GLN A 296 10.50 4.54 4.28
N GLN A 297 9.81 5.57 4.78
CA GLN A 297 10.06 6.12 6.11
C GLN A 297 9.99 5.04 7.19
N ARG A 298 8.94 4.21 7.15
CA ARG A 298 8.72 3.13 8.12
C ARG A 298 9.85 2.08 8.05
N VAL A 299 10.16 1.57 6.86
CA VAL A 299 11.17 0.51 6.67
C VAL A 299 12.54 0.97 7.17
N LEU A 300 12.97 2.18 6.80
CA LEU A 300 14.26 2.72 7.22
C LEU A 300 14.32 2.96 8.74
N THR A 301 13.22 3.42 9.34
CA THR A 301 13.13 3.67 10.78
C THR A 301 13.15 2.37 11.58
N GLU A 302 12.38 1.36 11.15
CA GLU A 302 12.33 0.06 11.81
C GLU A 302 13.68 -0.67 11.70
N TYR A 303 14.38 -0.55 10.58
CA TYR A 303 15.74 -1.08 10.43
C TYR A 303 16.72 -0.47 11.46
N LEU A 304 16.73 0.86 11.60
CA LEU A 304 17.58 1.55 12.58
C LEU A 304 17.21 1.21 14.02
N LYS A 305 15.91 1.10 14.33
CA LYS A 305 15.44 0.62 15.64
C LYS A 305 15.85 -0.82 15.90
N GLY A 306 15.87 -1.67 14.87
CA GLY A 306 16.35 -3.05 14.96
C GLY A 306 17.83 -3.11 15.39
N ILE A 307 18.67 -2.27 14.79
CA ILE A 307 20.07 -2.12 15.21
C ILE A 307 20.17 -1.69 16.68
N GLN A 308 19.41 -0.67 17.08
CA GLN A 308 19.40 -0.19 18.46
C GLN A 308 18.94 -1.27 19.45
N SER A 309 17.82 -1.94 19.16
CA SER A 309 17.26 -3.00 20.01
C SER A 309 18.24 -4.18 20.16
N ARG A 310 18.94 -4.55 19.08
CA ARG A 310 19.99 -5.58 19.13
C ARG A 310 21.15 -5.17 20.03
N ALA A 311 21.60 -3.92 19.92
CA ALA A 311 22.66 -3.37 20.76
C ALA A 311 22.25 -3.33 22.24
N GLU A 312 21.04 -2.88 22.54
CA GLU A 312 20.47 -2.88 23.89
C GLU A 312 20.43 -4.29 24.49
N GLY A 313 19.97 -5.29 23.72
CA GLY A 313 19.95 -6.68 24.15
C GLY A 313 21.34 -7.24 24.47
N ILE A 314 22.35 -6.93 23.65
CA ILE A 314 23.75 -7.34 23.90
C ILE A 314 24.29 -6.69 25.19
N VAL A 315 24.05 -5.39 25.37
CA VAL A 315 24.49 -4.66 26.55
C VAL A 315 23.85 -5.22 27.82
N GLN A 316 22.54 -5.52 27.79
CA GLN A 316 21.84 -6.12 28.92
C GLN A 316 22.40 -7.50 29.29
N LEU A 317 22.61 -8.37 28.29
CA LEU A 317 23.16 -9.72 28.50
C LEU A 317 24.57 -9.69 29.10
N LEU A 318 25.45 -8.81 28.61
CA LEU A 318 26.84 -8.71 29.07
C LEU A 318 26.98 -7.98 30.41
N GLN A 319 26.04 -7.09 30.76
CA GLN A 319 25.98 -6.44 32.07
C GLN A 319 25.28 -7.29 33.15
N GLY A 320 24.76 -8.47 32.79
CA GLY A 320 24.17 -9.42 33.75
C GLY A 320 22.84 -8.98 34.36
N LYS A 321 22.09 -8.08 33.70
CA LYS A 321 20.72 -7.75 34.14
C LYS A 321 19.77 -8.84 33.63
N PRO A 322 19.07 -9.60 34.51
CA PRO A 322 18.14 -10.62 34.07
C PRO A 322 16.93 -10.01 33.35
N GLN A 323 16.38 -10.78 32.41
CA GLN A 323 15.17 -10.45 31.62
C GLN A 323 13.95 -10.14 32.47
#